data_AF-A0A363UAR8-F1
#
_entry.id   AF-A0A363UAR8-F1
#
_cell.length_a   1.000
_cell.length_b   1.000
_cell.length_c   1.000
_cell.angle_alpha   90.00
_cell.angle_beta   90.00
_cell.angle_gamma   90.00
#
_symmetry.space_group_name_H-M   'P 1'
#
loop_
_entity.id
_entity.type
_entity.pdbx_description
1 polymer ?
#
loop_
_entity_poly.entity_id
_entity_poly.type
_entity_poly.pdbx_seq_one_letter_code
_entity_poly.pdbx_strand_id
1 'polypeptide(L)'
;MRRYAFGLLALILFGCSARQNPVSDQNEVQPHTEEPMPKVASLPDLGPAPELTNDTWLNVDAPLRLADLKGKVVLIDMWTFG
;
A
#
# COMPACT_ATOMS: atom_id res chain seq x y z
N MET A 1 -20.70 -2.09 -48.44
CA MET A 1 -19.80 -2.85 -47.55
C MET A 1 -18.40 -2.24 -47.47
N ARG A 2 -17.70 -2.02 -48.59
CA ARG A 2 -16.31 -1.52 -48.63
C ARG A 2 -16.11 -0.04 -48.20
N ARG A 3 -17.16 0.79 -48.26
CA ARG A 3 -17.14 2.21 -47.84
C ARG A 3 -17.26 2.39 -46.32
N TYR A 4 -17.97 1.49 -45.65
CA TYR A 4 -18.11 1.50 -44.19
C TYR A 4 -16.83 1.01 -43.50
N ALA A 5 -16.05 0.15 -44.17
CA ALA A 5 -14.74 -0.28 -43.69
C ALA A 5 -13.73 0.88 -43.57
N PHE A 6 -13.73 1.84 -44.50
CA PHE A 6 -12.88 3.03 -44.39
C PHE A 6 -13.33 3.99 -43.28
N GLY A 7 -14.64 4.12 -43.05
CA GLY A 7 -15.17 4.94 -41.95
C GLY A 7 -14.81 4.37 -40.57
N LEU A 8 -14.85 3.04 -40.41
CA LEU A 8 -14.49 2.36 -39.16
C LEU A 8 -12.98 2.41 -38.89
N LEU A 9 -12.15 2.35 -39.94
CA LEU A 9 -10.70 2.50 -39.83
C LEU A 9 -10.29 3.92 -39.40
N ALA A 10 -10.97 4.96 -39.91
CA ALA A 10 -10.70 6.35 -39.54
C ALA A 10 -11.06 6.66 -38.08
N LEU A 11 -12.11 6.03 -37.55
CA LEU A 11 -12.55 6.21 -36.16
C LEU A 11 -11.56 5.62 -35.15
N ILE A 12 -10.84 4.55 -35.53
CA ILE A 12 -9.82 3.92 -34.69
C ILE A 12 -8.50 4.71 -34.72
N LEU A 13 -8.15 5.33 -35.85
CA LEU A 13 -6.89 6.08 -35.99
C LEU A 13 -6.91 7.49 -35.38
N PHE A 14 -8.09 8.14 -35.25
CA PHE A 14 -8.23 9.46 -34.63
C PHE A 14 -8.84 9.43 -33.22
N GLY A 15 -9.08 8.23 -32.67
CA GLY A 15 -9.72 8.03 -31.36
C GLY A 15 -8.86 8.35 -30.14
N CYS A 16 -7.59 8.74 -30.31
CA CYS A 16 -6.79 9.28 -29.21
C CYS A 16 -7.05 10.78 -29.08
N SER A 17 -8.18 11.14 -28.46
CA SER A 17 -8.29 12.46 -27.84
C SER A 17 -7.25 12.53 -26.72
N ALA A 18 -6.09 13.11 -27.02
CA ALA A 18 -5.22 13.64 -26.01
C ALA A 18 -6.04 14.64 -25.17
N ARG A 19 -6.46 14.21 -23.98
CA ARG A 19 -7.01 15.12 -22.98
C ARG A 19 -5.85 15.99 -22.51
N GLN A 20 -5.61 17.09 -23.22
CA GLN A 20 -4.85 18.21 -22.67
C GLN A 20 -5.68 18.74 -21.52
N ASN A 21 -5.35 18.30 -20.30
CA ASN A 21 -5.68 19.11 -19.14
C ASN A 21 -5.07 20.48 -19.41
N PRO A 22 -5.82 21.59 -19.20
CA PRO A 22 -5.19 22.89 -19.19
C PRO A 22 -4.03 22.82 -18.22
N VAL A 23 -2.85 23.25 -18.67
CA VAL A 23 -1.75 23.56 -17.76
C VAL A 23 -2.25 24.74 -16.94
N SER A 24 -2.95 24.43 -15.85
CA SER A 24 -3.00 25.33 -14.71
C SER A 24 -1.55 25.46 -14.28
N ASP A 25 -1.01 26.65 -14.50
CA ASP A 25 0.27 27.06 -13.96
C ASP A 25 0.28 26.73 -12.46
N GLN A 26 0.94 25.63 -12.09
CA GLN A 26 1.02 25.17 -10.69
C GLN A 26 2.02 26.03 -9.87
N ASN A 27 2.47 27.16 -10.41
CA ASN A 27 3.14 28.19 -9.63
C ASN A 27 2.18 29.10 -8.87
N GLU A 28 0.89 28.76 -8.78
CA GLU A 28 0.07 29.28 -7.68
C GLU A 28 0.41 28.48 -6.42
N VAL A 29 1.29 29.05 -5.59
CA VAL A 29 1.56 28.60 -4.23
C VAL A 29 0.25 28.70 -3.46
N GLN A 30 -0.54 27.64 -3.51
CA GLN A 30 -1.64 27.44 -2.58
C GLN A 30 -1.01 27.47 -1.18
N PRO A 31 -1.52 28.29 -0.24
CA PRO A 31 -1.17 28.14 1.15
C PRO A 31 -1.66 26.75 1.55
N HIS A 32 -0.74 25.78 1.51
CA HIS A 32 -0.94 24.52 2.17
C HIS A 32 -1.00 24.92 3.64
N THR A 33 -2.21 25.02 4.19
CA THR A 33 -2.38 24.93 5.63
C THR A 33 -1.71 23.61 6.00
N GLU A 34 -0.54 23.71 6.61
CA GLU A 34 0.19 22.59 7.20
C GLU A 34 -0.70 22.06 8.32
N GLU A 35 -1.71 21.28 7.97
CA GLU A 35 -2.38 20.39 8.90
C GLU A 35 -1.25 19.56 9.51
N PRO A 36 -0.98 19.74 10.82
CA PRO A 36 0.20 19.15 11.42
C PRO A 36 0.11 17.65 11.19
N MET A 37 1.16 17.08 10.58
CA MET A 37 1.26 15.64 10.38
C MET A 37 0.80 14.94 11.65
N PRO A 38 -0.08 13.92 11.56
CA PRO A 38 -0.57 13.23 12.74
C PRO A 38 0.64 12.87 13.59
N LYS A 39 0.68 13.44 14.80
CA LYS A 39 1.76 13.26 15.77
C LYS A 39 2.09 11.77 15.78
N VAL A 40 3.30 11.41 15.32
CA VAL A 40 3.76 10.02 15.31
C VAL A 40 3.44 9.47 16.69
N ALA A 41 2.53 8.50 16.75
CA ALA A 41 2.05 7.99 18.03
C ALA A 41 3.29 7.48 18.78
N SER A 42 3.61 8.12 19.90
CA SER A 42 4.70 7.68 20.75
C SER A 42 4.25 6.39 21.42
N LEU A 43 4.75 5.25 20.93
CA LEU A 43 4.48 3.96 21.54
C LEU A 43 5.32 3.83 22.82
N PRO A 44 4.73 3.42 23.95
CA PRO A 44 5.49 3.17 25.17
C PRO A 44 6.40 1.96 25.00
N ASP A 45 7.59 2.00 25.60
CA ASP A 45 8.40 0.81 25.82
C ASP A 45 7.82 0.04 27.03
N LEU A 46 7.29 -1.15 26.77
CA LEU A 46 6.70 -2.04 27.78
C LEU A 46 7.67 -3.15 28.23
N GLY A 47 8.95 -3.03 27.87
CA GLY A 47 9.97 -4.03 28.14
C GLY A 47 10.01 -5.13 27.07
N PRO A 48 10.84 -6.17 27.29
CA PRO A 48 10.99 -7.25 26.32
C PRO A 48 9.70 -8.06 26.18
N ALA A 49 9.35 -8.39 24.93
CA ALA A 49 8.25 -9.31 24.65
C ALA A 49 8.52 -10.69 25.31
N PRO A 50 7.55 -11.27 26.04
CA PRO A 50 7.64 -12.63 26.56
C PRO A 50 7.80 -13.66 25.45
N GLU A 51 8.53 -14.74 25.72
CA GLU A 51 8.85 -15.75 24.72
C GLU A 51 7.67 -16.69 24.39
N LEU A 52 7.64 -17.19 23.16
CA LEU A 52 6.67 -18.18 22.69
C LEU A 52 7.07 -19.58 23.19
N THR A 53 6.13 -20.29 23.79
CA THR A 53 6.33 -21.60 24.45
C THR A 53 5.41 -22.69 23.89
N ASN A 54 4.96 -22.51 22.65
CA ASN A 54 4.03 -23.40 21.97
C ASN A 54 4.74 -24.68 21.48
N ASP A 55 4.07 -25.82 21.63
CA ASP A 55 4.58 -27.12 21.16
C ASP A 55 4.32 -27.35 19.65
N THR A 56 3.21 -26.85 19.14
CA THR A 56 2.77 -27.06 17.75
C THR A 56 2.93 -25.78 16.92
N TRP A 57 3.54 -25.94 15.74
CA TRP A 57 3.78 -24.87 14.79
C TRP A 57 3.27 -25.27 13.40
N LEU A 58 2.76 -24.29 12.67
CA LEU A 58 2.26 -24.45 11.31
C LEU A 58 2.98 -23.47 10.37
N ASN A 59 3.15 -23.85 9.11
CA ASN A 59 3.77 -23.04 8.04
C ASN A 59 5.24 -22.64 8.28
N VAL A 60 5.99 -23.42 9.07
CA VAL A 60 7.41 -23.19 9.36
C VAL A 60 8.16 -24.52 9.41
N ASP A 61 9.44 -24.49 9.06
CA ASP A 61 10.31 -25.68 9.09
C ASP A 61 10.77 -26.06 10.51
N ALA A 62 10.75 -25.10 11.44
CA ALA A 62 11.13 -25.27 12.84
C ALA A 62 10.37 -24.28 13.75
N PRO A 63 10.26 -24.55 15.07
CA PRO A 63 9.66 -23.62 16.03
C PRO A 63 10.29 -22.23 15.96
N LEU A 64 9.46 -21.18 15.97
CA LEU A 64 9.96 -19.80 16.02
C LEU A 64 10.20 -19.35 17.46
N ARG A 65 11.26 -18.57 17.65
CA ARG A 65 11.60 -17.89 18.91
C ARG A 65 11.67 -16.40 18.65
N LEU A 66 11.14 -15.57 19.56
CA LEU A 66 11.22 -14.11 19.41
C LEU A 66 12.66 -13.60 19.42
N ALA A 67 13.56 -14.31 20.10
CA ALA A 67 14.99 -14.02 20.10
C ALA A 67 15.60 -14.07 18.68
N ASP A 68 15.12 -14.97 17.83
CA ASP A 68 15.65 -15.17 16.47
C ASP A 68 15.08 -14.17 15.45
N LEU A 69 14.02 -13.43 15.83
CA LEU A 69 13.33 -12.47 14.96
C LEU A 69 13.78 -11.02 15.17
N LYS A 70 14.83 -10.79 15.96
CA LYS A 70 15.39 -9.44 16.20
C LYS A 70 15.76 -8.76 14.87
N GLY A 71 15.51 -7.44 14.81
CA GLY A 71 15.69 -6.64 13.60
C GLY A 71 14.46 -6.61 12.68
N LYS A 72 13.38 -7.34 13.01
CA LYS A 72 12.09 -7.27 12.34
C LYS A 72 11.03 -6.66 13.26
N VAL A 73 10.02 -6.04 12.67
CA VAL A 73 8.76 -5.73 13.36
C VAL A 73 7.91 -7.01 13.37
N VAL A 74 7.46 -7.43 14.55
CA VAL A 74 6.70 -8.67 14.76
C VAL A 74 5.32 -8.33 15.32
N LEU A 75 4.26 -8.87 14.71
CA LEU A 75 2.89 -8.81 15.21
C LEU A 75 2.52 -10.17 15.78
N ILE A 76 2.02 -10.19 17.02
CA ILE A 76 1.43 -11.37 17.64
C ILE A 76 -0.10 -11.21 17.60
N ASP A 77 -0.76 -12.13 16.90
CA ASP A 77 -2.21 -12.11 16.73
C ASP A 77 -2.84 -13.34 17.40
N MET A 78 -3.76 -13.10 18.33
CA MET A 78 -4.43 -14.14 19.11
C MET A 78 -5.84 -14.35 18.53
N TRP A 79 -6.06 -15.50 17.90
CA TRP A 79 -7.32 -15.83 17.21
C TRP A 79 -7.72 -17.30 17.42
N THR A 80 -8.94 -17.65 17.03
CA THR A 80 -9.48 -19.02 17.05
C THR A 80 -10.25 -19.31 15.77
N PHE A 81 -10.38 -20.58 15.37
CA PHE A 81 -10.94 -20.99 14.07
C PHE A 81 -12.47 -21.04 13.98
N GLY A 82 -13.20 -20.83 15.08
CA GLY A 82 -14.68 -20.81 15.10
C GLY A 82 -15.30 -22.19 15.29
#